data_AF-A0A0K8RNQ9-F1
#
_entry.id   AF-A0A0K8RNQ9-F1
#
_cell.length_a   1.000
_cell.length_b   1.000
_cell.length_c   1.000
_cell.angle_alpha   90.00
_cell.angle_beta   90.00
_cell.angle_gamma   90.00
#
_symmetry.space_group_name_H-M   'P 1'
#
loop_
_entity.id
_entity.type
_entity.pdbx_description
1 polymer ?
#
loop_
_entity_poly.entity_id
_entity_poly.type
_entity_poly.pdbx_seq_one_letter_code
_entity_poly.pdbx_strand_id
1 'polypeptide(L)'
;LVIAALYPFVKCSQQCSCPSLQSKLLVDNNLNIFRDPWPFLRSTDRLYLKYMPQWNDFKYITCVISEFIRNHSLYSIERKVSWTNLSTTPPTRESMEVKIEKFLDARQSKTEFYVIKDTATYDFDTLYADSKCSILKVSRTYAGLGGNCLFWLKEDYLRKTPRHCYFFYTVLCAWKAHVFDTTLGCDKLPEIGDQNLPNTAVTTKPDATRVPR
;
A
#
# COMPACT_ATOMS: atom_id res chain seq x y z
N LEU A 1 17.88 -14.03 7.40
CA LEU A 1 17.00 -14.28 8.57
C LEU A 1 15.61 -14.82 8.16
N VAL A 2 14.81 -14.11 7.35
CA VAL A 2 13.48 -14.59 6.91
C VAL A 2 13.53 -15.95 6.17
N ILE A 3 14.49 -16.16 5.26
CA ILE A 3 14.64 -17.45 4.54
C ILE A 3 14.98 -18.62 5.49
N ALA A 4 15.75 -18.37 6.55
CA ALA A 4 16.09 -19.39 7.55
C ALA A 4 14.90 -19.73 8.45
N ALA A 5 14.05 -18.76 8.79
CA ALA A 5 12.80 -18.99 9.51
C ALA A 5 11.77 -19.77 8.65
N LEU A 6 11.88 -19.70 7.32
CA LEU A 6 11.00 -20.42 6.41
C LEU A 6 11.39 -21.88 6.16
N TYR A 7 12.64 -22.25 6.43
CA TYR A 7 13.19 -23.60 6.26
C TYR A 7 12.39 -24.73 6.96
N PRO A 8 11.94 -24.61 8.21
CA PRO A 8 11.14 -25.67 8.85
C PRO A 8 9.76 -25.87 8.20
N PHE A 9 9.23 -24.88 7.47
CA PHE A 9 7.92 -24.99 6.83
C PHE A 9 7.94 -25.78 5.52
N VAL A 10 9.13 -26.04 4.96
CA VAL A 10 9.36 -26.83 3.74
C VAL A 10 9.42 -28.34 4.04
N LYS A 11 9.43 -28.76 5.31
CA LYS A 11 9.28 -30.18 5.68
C LYS A 11 7.83 -30.62 5.51
N CYS A 12 7.44 -30.87 4.26
CA CYS A 12 6.26 -31.66 3.91
C CYS A 12 6.56 -33.13 4.20
N SER A 13 5.75 -33.78 5.06
CA SER A 13 5.76 -35.24 5.18
C SER A 13 4.99 -35.86 4.01
N GLN A 14 5.25 -37.14 3.71
CA GLN A 14 4.63 -37.90 2.61
C GLN A 14 3.10 -38.12 2.76
N GLN A 15 2.43 -37.46 3.70
CA GLN A 15 0.98 -37.45 3.86
C GLN A 15 0.43 -36.14 3.28
N CYS A 16 -0.26 -36.25 2.15
CA CYS A 16 -0.62 -35.19 1.21
C CYS A 16 -1.60 -34.10 1.74
N SER A 17 -1.17 -33.26 2.67
CA SER A 17 -1.74 -31.92 2.85
C SER A 17 -0.76 -31.04 3.62
N CYS A 18 0.09 -30.30 2.88
CA CYS A 18 0.93 -29.30 3.52
C CYS A 18 0.06 -28.07 3.81
N PRO A 19 -0.01 -27.60 5.08
CA PRO A 19 -0.71 -26.37 5.38
C PRO A 19 -0.14 -25.24 4.53
N SER A 20 -0.99 -24.36 4.02
CA SER A 20 -0.51 -23.20 3.26
C SER A 20 0.49 -22.42 4.11
N LEU A 21 1.52 -21.86 3.46
CA LEU A 21 2.49 -21.05 4.18
C LEU A 21 1.80 -19.90 4.93
N GLN A 22 0.75 -19.33 4.34
CA GLN A 22 -0.13 -18.35 4.97
C GLN A 22 -0.69 -18.83 6.32
N SER A 23 -1.26 -20.04 6.39
CA SER A 23 -1.88 -20.52 7.63
C SER A 23 -0.86 -20.71 8.75
N LYS A 24 0.38 -21.11 8.42
CA LYS A 24 1.47 -21.21 9.39
C LYS A 24 1.97 -19.85 9.85
N LEU A 25 2.15 -18.90 8.93
CA LEU A 25 2.64 -17.55 9.26
C LEU A 25 1.66 -16.77 10.15
N LEU A 26 0.35 -16.94 9.96
CA LEU A 26 -0.67 -16.22 10.74
C LEU A 26 -0.84 -16.74 12.18
N VAL A 27 -0.43 -17.98 12.47
CA VAL A 27 -0.51 -18.60 13.81
C VAL A 27 0.84 -18.59 14.54
N ASP A 28 1.92 -18.19 13.89
CA ASP A 28 3.24 -18.11 14.51
C ASP A 28 3.34 -16.89 15.43
N ASN A 29 3.40 -17.15 16.74
CA ASN A 29 3.49 -16.09 17.74
C ASN A 29 4.73 -15.21 17.61
N ASN A 30 5.82 -15.71 17.02
CA ASN A 30 7.02 -14.91 16.78
C ASN A 30 6.78 -13.81 15.73
N LEU A 31 5.76 -13.98 14.88
CA LEU A 31 5.40 -13.01 13.85
C LEU A 31 4.35 -12.01 14.32
N ASN A 32 3.75 -12.19 15.51
CA ASN A 32 2.77 -11.25 16.06
C ASN A 32 3.33 -9.83 16.25
N ILE A 33 4.65 -9.69 16.45
CA ILE A 33 5.30 -8.37 16.54
C ILE A 33 5.16 -7.57 15.22
N PHE A 34 5.09 -8.28 14.09
CA PHE A 34 4.88 -7.69 12.77
C PHE A 34 3.39 -7.58 12.43
N ARG A 35 2.49 -7.75 13.40
CA ARG A 35 1.06 -7.57 13.19
C ARG A 35 0.51 -6.43 14.03
N ASP A 36 1.36 -5.70 14.75
CA ASP A 36 0.99 -4.45 15.41
C ASP A 36 1.03 -3.31 14.37
N PRO A 37 -0.12 -2.73 13.96
CA PRO A 37 -0.15 -1.69 12.94
C PRO A 37 0.20 -0.32 13.49
N TRP A 38 0.17 -0.11 14.81
CA TRP A 38 0.23 1.21 15.42
C TRP A 38 1.54 1.96 15.18
N PRO A 39 2.73 1.31 15.16
CA PRO A 39 3.96 1.99 14.76
C PRO A 39 3.93 2.51 13.31
N PHE A 40 3.27 1.80 12.39
CA PHE A 40 3.16 2.22 10.99
C PHE A 40 2.09 3.31 10.81
N LEU A 41 0.89 3.09 11.35
CA LEU A 41 -0.26 3.98 11.17
C LEU A 41 -0.05 5.37 11.81
N ARG A 42 0.64 5.43 12.94
CA ARG A 42 0.95 6.69 13.64
C ARG A 42 2.11 7.46 13.03
N SER A 43 2.76 6.93 12.00
CA SER A 43 3.85 7.66 11.34
C SER A 43 3.35 8.96 10.74
N THR A 44 4.10 10.04 10.90
CA THR A 44 3.84 11.31 10.21
C THR A 44 4.10 11.21 8.71
N ASP A 45 4.79 10.15 8.28
CA ASP A 45 5.05 9.88 6.87
C ASP A 45 3.76 9.81 6.07
N ARG A 46 3.85 10.28 4.83
CA ARG A 46 2.85 10.09 3.81
C ARG A 46 2.83 8.61 3.38
N LEU A 47 1.64 8.02 3.40
CA LEU A 47 1.44 6.62 3.05
C LEU A 47 0.76 6.53 1.69
N TYR A 48 1.16 5.56 0.88
CA TYR A 48 0.64 5.32 -0.45
C TYR A 48 0.09 3.92 -0.56
N LEU A 49 -1.11 3.80 -1.11
CA LEU A 49 -1.72 2.50 -1.39
C LEU A 49 -1.19 1.99 -2.72
N LYS A 50 -0.42 0.91 -2.68
CA LYS A 50 0.19 0.30 -3.86
C LYS A 50 -0.68 -0.79 -4.48
N TYR A 51 -1.28 -1.62 -3.64
CA TYR A 51 -2.22 -2.64 -4.09
C TYR A 51 -3.55 -2.50 -3.38
N MET A 52 -4.62 -2.54 -4.16
CA MET A 52 -5.96 -2.75 -3.66
C MET A 52 -6.61 -3.93 -4.40
N PRO A 53 -7.70 -4.48 -3.86
CA PRO A 53 -8.52 -5.44 -4.57
C PRO A 53 -9.16 -4.83 -5.83
N GLN A 54 -9.34 -5.63 -6.89
CA GLN A 54 -10.03 -5.18 -8.10
C GLN A 54 -11.54 -5.10 -7.85
N TRP A 55 -12.05 -3.91 -7.51
CA TRP A 55 -13.48 -3.64 -7.34
C TRP A 55 -13.98 -2.65 -8.39
N ASN A 56 -15.20 -2.88 -8.89
CA ASN A 56 -15.79 -2.03 -9.93
C ASN A 56 -15.92 -0.57 -9.49
N ASP A 57 -16.25 -0.34 -8.22
CA ASP A 57 -16.42 0.99 -7.64
C ASP A 57 -15.11 1.79 -7.60
N PHE A 58 -13.96 1.11 -7.70
CA PHE A 58 -12.63 1.74 -7.64
C PHE A 58 -11.91 1.76 -8.98
N LYS A 59 -12.59 1.37 -10.08
CA LYS A 59 -12.00 1.33 -11.42
C LYS A 59 -11.46 2.69 -11.88
N TYR A 60 -12.05 3.78 -11.40
CA TYR A 60 -11.68 5.15 -11.76
C TYR A 60 -10.92 5.88 -10.65
N ILE A 61 -10.35 5.14 -9.69
CA ILE A 61 -9.54 5.71 -8.63
C ILE A 61 -8.07 5.45 -8.93
N THR A 62 -7.22 6.45 -8.71
CA THR A 62 -5.76 6.27 -8.69
C THR A 62 -5.11 7.17 -7.64
N CYS A 63 -3.80 6.98 -7.42
CA CYS A 63 -2.98 7.78 -6.53
C CYS A 63 -3.59 7.94 -5.12
N VAL A 64 -3.91 6.83 -4.47
CA VAL A 64 -4.50 6.86 -3.12
C VAL A 64 -3.39 7.10 -2.08
N ILE A 65 -3.54 8.19 -1.32
CA ILE A 65 -2.57 8.67 -0.34
C ILE A 65 -3.26 8.81 1.02
N SER A 66 -2.54 8.52 2.09
CA SER A 66 -2.95 8.81 3.46
C SER A 66 -1.92 9.68 4.18
N GLU A 67 -2.36 10.87 4.61
CA GLU A 67 -1.54 11.87 5.30
C GLU A 67 -1.94 11.96 6.77
N PHE A 68 -0.95 12.09 7.64
CA PHE A 68 -1.19 12.18 9.08
C PHE A 68 -1.77 13.55 9.45
N ILE A 69 -2.82 13.56 10.28
CA ILE A 69 -3.36 14.81 10.84
C ILE A 69 -2.93 14.95 12.30
N ARG A 70 -3.38 14.05 13.17
CA ARG A 70 -3.09 14.10 14.61
C ARG A 70 -3.23 12.76 15.31
N ASN A 71 -2.61 12.66 16.49
CA ASN A 71 -2.84 11.59 17.45
C ASN A 71 -3.87 12.07 18.48
N HIS A 72 -4.90 11.27 18.73
CA HIS A 72 -5.78 11.46 19.88
C HIS A 72 -5.29 10.65 21.10
N SER A 73 -4.73 9.46 20.85
CA SER A 73 -4.12 8.60 21.86
C SER A 73 -3.07 7.68 21.22
N LEU A 74 -2.52 6.74 22.00
CA LEU A 74 -1.62 5.70 21.47
C LEU A 74 -2.31 4.78 20.44
N TYR A 75 -3.64 4.71 20.47
CA TYR A 75 -4.44 3.75 19.71
C TYR A 75 -5.65 4.42 19.03
N SER A 76 -5.55 5.73 18.79
CA SER A 76 -6.57 6.53 18.12
C SER A 76 -5.88 7.68 17.40
N ILE A 77 -6.02 7.71 16.06
CA ILE A 77 -5.40 8.72 15.20
C ILE A 77 -6.40 9.22 14.16
N GLU A 78 -6.04 10.34 13.54
CA GLU A 78 -6.78 10.90 12.42
C GLU A 78 -5.84 11.08 11.23
N ARG A 79 -6.32 10.69 10.05
CA ARG A 79 -5.58 10.81 8.80
C ARG A 79 -6.49 11.33 7.69
N LYS A 80 -5.92 12.09 6.77
CA LYS A 80 -6.58 12.49 5.52
C LYS A 80 -6.28 11.45 4.46
N VAL A 81 -7.29 10.79 3.91
CA VAL A 81 -7.16 9.91 2.76
C VAL A 81 -7.60 10.67 1.51
N SER A 82 -6.75 10.71 0.49
CA SER A 82 -7.04 11.39 -0.76
C SER A 82 -6.77 10.50 -1.97
N TRP A 83 -7.49 10.73 -3.06
CA TRP A 83 -7.36 9.99 -4.30
C TRP A 83 -7.72 10.85 -5.51
N THR A 84 -7.27 10.41 -6.68
CA THR A 84 -7.61 11.05 -7.96
C THR A 84 -8.76 10.26 -8.58
N ASN A 85 -9.86 10.95 -8.87
CA ASN A 85 -11.01 10.42 -9.58
C ASN A 85 -10.85 10.68 -11.08
N LEU A 86 -10.76 9.59 -11.85
CA LEU A 86 -10.59 9.56 -13.30
C LEU A 86 -11.92 9.53 -14.07
N SER A 87 -13.07 9.46 -13.37
CA SER A 87 -14.40 9.48 -14.01
C SER A 87 -14.82 10.88 -14.45
N THR A 88 -14.13 11.92 -13.96
CA THR A 88 -14.35 13.32 -14.30
C THR A 88 -13.32 13.80 -15.33
N THR A 89 -13.69 14.80 -16.12
CA THR A 89 -12.78 15.46 -17.08
C THR A 89 -12.86 16.97 -16.87
N PRO A 90 -11.78 17.63 -16.37
CA PRO A 90 -10.50 17.05 -15.97
C PRO A 90 -10.62 16.14 -14.72
N PRO A 91 -9.67 15.19 -14.51
CA PRO A 91 -9.63 14.40 -13.29
C PRO A 91 -9.60 15.27 -12.03
N THR A 92 -10.35 14.87 -11.01
CA THR A 92 -10.49 15.63 -9.76
C THR A 92 -9.78 14.96 -8.60
N ARG A 93 -9.21 15.74 -7.69
CA ARG A 93 -8.68 15.24 -6.42
C ARG A 93 -9.77 15.26 -5.37
N GLU A 94 -10.07 14.10 -4.81
CA GLU A 94 -11.02 13.93 -3.72
C GLU A 94 -10.29 13.58 -2.44
N SER A 95 -10.88 13.89 -1.29
CA SER A 95 -10.32 13.55 0.01
C SER A 95 -11.36 13.46 1.10
N MET A 96 -11.05 12.68 2.13
CA MET A 96 -11.83 12.56 3.36
C MET A 96 -10.91 12.43 4.56
N GLU A 97 -11.36 12.91 5.71
CA GLU A 97 -10.72 12.65 6.99
C GLU A 97 -11.30 11.36 7.58
N VAL A 98 -10.43 10.52 8.14
CA VAL A 98 -10.82 9.27 8.76
C VAL A 98 -10.19 9.15 10.13
N LYS A 99 -10.97 8.64 11.09
CA LYS A 99 -10.49 8.28 12.41
C LYS A 99 -10.13 6.80 12.42
N ILE A 100 -8.97 6.44 12.96
CA ILE A 100 -8.52 5.05 13.06
C ILE A 100 -8.33 4.71 14.52
N GLU A 101 -9.02 3.69 15.00
CA GLU A 101 -9.02 3.33 16.42
C GLU A 101 -8.89 1.83 16.65
N LYS A 102 -8.28 1.46 17.77
CA LYS A 102 -8.24 0.07 18.22
C LYS A 102 -9.61 -0.35 18.75
N PHE A 103 -9.94 -1.62 18.58
CA PHE A 103 -11.03 -2.21 19.34
C PHE A 103 -10.75 -2.18 20.87
N LEU A 104 -11.80 -1.95 21.66
CA LEU A 104 -11.73 -1.69 23.12
C LEU A 104 -11.96 -2.91 24.02
N ASP A 105 -12.38 -4.05 23.48
CA ASP A 105 -12.84 -5.21 24.25
C ASP A 105 -11.70 -6.19 24.62
N ALA A 106 -11.77 -6.71 25.85
CA ALA A 106 -10.68 -7.31 26.63
C ALA A 106 -10.13 -8.68 26.15
N ARG A 107 -10.32 -9.06 24.89
CA ARG A 107 -9.69 -10.24 24.26
C ARG A 107 -8.95 -9.94 22.95
N GLN A 108 -8.80 -8.67 22.59
CA GLN A 108 -8.43 -8.28 21.23
C GLN A 108 -6.93 -8.26 20.98
N SER A 109 -6.55 -8.96 19.92
CA SER A 109 -5.20 -8.91 19.36
C SER A 109 -4.83 -7.46 19.04
N LYS A 110 -3.55 -7.11 19.15
CA LYS A 110 -3.06 -5.80 18.68
C LYS A 110 -3.19 -5.63 17.16
N THR A 111 -3.77 -6.60 16.46
CA THR A 111 -3.73 -6.71 15.00
C THR A 111 -4.96 -6.11 14.33
N GLU A 112 -6.04 -5.93 15.08
CA GLU A 112 -7.31 -5.44 14.56
C GLU A 112 -7.56 -3.98 14.95
N PHE A 113 -8.18 -3.23 14.04
CA PHE A 113 -8.61 -1.86 14.25
C PHE A 113 -9.79 -1.53 13.34
N TYR A 114 -10.47 -0.42 13.61
CA TYR A 114 -11.51 0.10 12.75
C TYR A 114 -11.18 1.51 12.25
N VAL A 115 -11.66 1.81 11.06
CA VAL A 115 -11.62 3.13 10.42
C VAL A 115 -13.04 3.67 10.41
N ILE A 116 -13.24 4.83 11.02
CA ILE A 116 -14.51 5.55 11.05
C ILE A 116 -14.46 6.66 10.01
N LYS A 117 -15.49 6.72 9.17
CA LYS A 117 -15.78 7.83 8.29
C LYS A 117 -17.25 8.18 8.47
N ASP A 118 -17.53 9.39 8.92
CA ASP A 118 -18.88 9.85 9.25
C ASP A 118 -19.58 8.87 10.23
N THR A 119 -20.59 8.14 9.76
CA THR A 119 -21.31 7.10 10.52
C THR A 119 -20.89 5.67 10.15
N ALA A 120 -20.06 5.51 9.11
CA ALA A 120 -19.61 4.21 8.64
C ALA A 120 -18.34 3.76 9.36
N THR A 121 -18.29 2.48 9.72
CA THR A 121 -17.13 1.86 10.36
C THR A 121 -16.65 0.69 9.52
N TYR A 122 -15.34 0.63 9.28
CA TYR A 122 -14.68 -0.41 8.49
C TYR A 122 -13.62 -1.10 9.32
N ASP A 123 -13.67 -2.41 9.45
CA ASP A 123 -12.75 -3.20 10.25
C ASP A 123 -11.66 -3.87 9.41
N PHE A 124 -10.44 -3.84 9.96
CA PHE A 124 -9.24 -4.37 9.31
C PHE A 124 -8.44 -5.25 10.28
N ASP A 125 -7.91 -6.35 9.76
CA ASP A 125 -6.88 -7.16 10.44
C ASP A 125 -5.51 -6.93 9.78
N THR A 126 -4.50 -6.76 10.60
CA THR A 126 -3.13 -6.54 10.16
C THR A 126 -2.45 -7.89 9.95
N LEU A 127 -2.14 -8.19 8.68
CA LEU A 127 -1.42 -9.42 8.32
C LEU A 127 0.09 -9.23 8.44
N TYR A 128 0.58 -8.03 8.16
CA TYR A 128 1.98 -7.65 8.31
C TYR A 128 2.12 -6.13 8.40
N ALA A 129 3.00 -5.63 9.27
CA ALA A 129 3.36 -4.24 9.40
C ALA A 129 4.79 -4.12 9.93
N ASP A 130 5.57 -3.23 9.34
CA ASP A 130 6.87 -2.83 9.84
C ASP A 130 7.06 -1.30 9.68
N SER A 131 8.31 -0.82 9.82
CA SER A 131 8.59 0.60 9.67
C SER A 131 8.46 1.14 8.24
N LYS A 132 8.18 0.30 7.23
CA LYS A 132 8.24 0.60 5.79
C LYS A 132 6.91 0.34 5.07
N CYS A 133 6.19 -0.70 5.45
CA CYS A 133 4.98 -1.15 4.79
C CYS A 133 3.94 -1.74 5.76
N SER A 134 2.69 -1.79 5.30
CA SER A 134 1.59 -2.46 6.00
C SER A 134 0.68 -3.21 5.02
N ILE A 135 0.29 -4.41 5.40
CA ILE A 135 -0.60 -5.31 4.67
C ILE A 135 -1.81 -5.55 5.56
N LEU A 136 -2.93 -5.00 5.12
CA LEU A 136 -4.19 -5.03 5.85
C LEU A 136 -5.17 -5.93 5.13
N LYS A 137 -5.93 -6.71 5.87
CA LYS A 137 -7.04 -7.51 5.37
C LYS A 137 -8.35 -6.84 5.75
N VAL A 138 -9.22 -6.63 4.77
CA VAL A 138 -10.59 -6.19 5.02
C VAL A 138 -11.33 -7.34 5.71
N SER A 139 -11.87 -7.07 6.90
CA SER A 139 -12.54 -8.06 7.71
C SER A 139 -13.99 -8.31 7.24
N ARG A 140 -14.60 -9.39 7.76
CA ARG A 140 -15.83 -10.02 7.25
C ARG A 140 -17.10 -9.22 7.48
N THR A 141 -17.05 -8.14 8.26
CA THR A 141 -18.23 -7.30 8.56
C THR A 141 -18.78 -6.64 7.29
N TYR A 142 -17.95 -6.49 6.26
CA TYR A 142 -18.40 -6.12 4.92
C TYR A 142 -18.66 -7.37 4.06
N ALA A 143 -19.94 -7.74 3.95
CA ALA A 143 -20.39 -8.84 3.09
C ALA A 143 -19.87 -8.63 1.64
N GLY A 144 -19.10 -9.60 1.13
CA GLY A 144 -18.52 -9.56 -0.21
C GLY A 144 -17.08 -9.04 -0.33
N LEU A 145 -16.53 -8.35 0.68
CA LEU A 145 -15.14 -7.84 0.67
C LEU A 145 -14.20 -8.61 1.61
N GLY A 146 -14.74 -9.42 2.50
CA GLY A 146 -13.98 -10.20 3.47
C GLY A 146 -12.94 -11.11 2.79
N GLY A 147 -11.68 -10.99 3.20
CA GLY A 147 -10.58 -11.78 2.62
C GLY A 147 -9.57 -10.98 1.81
N ASN A 148 -9.96 -9.81 1.33
CA ASN A 148 -9.18 -8.98 0.44
C ASN A 148 -8.11 -8.15 1.17
N CYS A 149 -6.98 -7.87 0.49
CA CYS A 149 -5.87 -7.14 1.09
C CYS A 149 -5.58 -5.78 0.47
N LEU A 150 -5.16 -4.85 1.32
CA LEU A 150 -4.57 -3.56 0.98
C LEU A 150 -3.07 -3.59 1.28
N PHE A 151 -2.26 -3.01 0.39
CA PHE A 151 -0.82 -2.87 0.60
C PHE A 151 -0.40 -1.41 0.62
N TRP A 152 -0.04 -0.92 1.81
CA TRP A 152 0.42 0.43 2.05
C TRP A 152 1.93 0.48 2.17
N LEU A 153 2.52 1.55 1.63
CA LEU A 153 3.95 1.85 1.71
C LEU A 153 4.15 3.30 2.16
N LYS A 154 5.21 3.55 2.91
CA LYS A 154 5.69 4.92 3.10
C LYS A 154 6.36 5.45 1.83
N GLU A 155 6.27 6.76 1.64
CA GLU A 155 6.74 7.47 0.45
C GLU A 155 8.17 7.10 0.02
N ASP A 156 9.12 7.07 0.96
CA ASP A 156 10.53 6.73 0.71
C ASP A 156 10.74 5.34 0.06
N TYR A 157 9.77 4.44 0.20
CA TYR A 157 9.84 3.06 -0.27
C TYR A 157 9.00 2.79 -1.52
N LEU A 158 8.40 3.83 -2.12
CA LEU A 158 7.65 3.69 -3.37
C LEU A 158 8.53 3.28 -4.54
N ARG A 159 9.62 4.04 -4.77
CA ARG A 159 10.54 3.82 -5.90
C ARG A 159 11.21 2.45 -5.83
N LYS A 160 11.55 2.02 -4.61
CA LYS A 160 12.21 0.73 -4.36
C LYS A 160 11.52 0.02 -3.20
N THR A 161 10.42 -0.64 -3.52
CA THR A 161 9.65 -1.42 -2.54
C THR A 161 10.53 -2.54 -1.96
N PRO A 162 10.63 -2.63 -0.62
CA PRO A 162 11.39 -3.69 0.03
C PRO A 162 10.90 -5.07 -0.38
N ARG A 163 11.84 -5.97 -0.70
CA ARG A 163 11.52 -7.33 -1.17
C ARG A 163 10.68 -8.12 -0.18
N HIS A 164 10.89 -7.93 1.13
CA HIS A 164 10.14 -8.65 2.16
C HIS A 164 8.68 -8.20 2.22
N CYS A 165 8.39 -6.91 2.03
CA CYS A 165 7.03 -6.39 1.96
C CYS A 165 6.26 -7.02 0.80
N TYR A 166 6.89 -7.09 -0.38
CA TYR A 166 6.29 -7.75 -1.54
C TYR A 166 6.08 -9.25 -1.30
N PHE A 167 7.09 -9.93 -0.74
CA PHE A 167 7.00 -11.35 -0.40
C PHE A 167 5.82 -11.65 0.54
N PHE A 168 5.67 -10.90 1.63
CA PHE A 168 4.57 -11.11 2.56
C PHE A 168 3.21 -10.81 1.91
N TYR A 169 3.12 -9.78 1.06
CA TYR A 169 1.88 -9.52 0.32
C TYR A 169 1.50 -10.69 -0.58
N THR A 170 2.44 -11.19 -1.37
CA THR A 170 2.21 -12.33 -2.27
C THR A 170 1.79 -13.59 -1.51
N VAL A 171 2.47 -13.91 -0.41
CA VAL A 171 2.18 -15.12 0.38
C VAL A 171 0.86 -15.01 1.15
N LEU A 172 0.55 -13.83 1.69
CA LEU A 172 -0.59 -13.64 2.60
C LEU A 172 -1.89 -13.27 1.89
N CYS A 173 -1.82 -12.74 0.66
CA CYS A 173 -2.98 -12.16 -0.03
C CYS A 173 -3.27 -12.75 -1.42
N ALA A 174 -2.30 -13.45 -2.02
CA ALA A 174 -2.40 -14.41 -3.15
C ALA A 174 -3.51 -14.24 -4.22
N TRP A 175 -3.94 -13.04 -4.60
CA TRP A 175 -5.02 -12.79 -5.59
C TRP A 175 -4.69 -11.72 -6.64
N LYS A 176 -5.55 -11.59 -7.67
CA LYS A 176 -5.51 -10.55 -8.71
C LYS A 176 -5.76 -9.15 -8.11
N ALA A 177 -4.71 -8.50 -7.64
CA ALA A 177 -4.78 -7.14 -7.15
C ALA A 177 -4.87 -6.11 -8.30
N HIS A 178 -5.55 -4.99 -8.07
CA HIS A 178 -5.35 -3.79 -8.85
C HIS A 178 -4.03 -3.16 -8.40
N VAL A 179 -3.10 -3.01 -9.34
CA VAL A 179 -1.85 -2.31 -9.11
C VAL A 179 -2.09 -0.85 -9.39
N PHE A 180 -1.98 0.00 -8.37
CA PHE A 180 -1.96 1.42 -8.62
C PHE A 180 -0.61 1.81 -9.19
N ASP A 181 -0.63 2.52 -10.32
CA ASP A 181 0.53 3.24 -10.81
C ASP A 181 0.81 4.43 -9.87
N THR A 182 1.50 4.12 -8.78
CA THR A 182 1.88 5.07 -7.74
C THR A 182 3.30 5.54 -8.00
N THR A 183 3.42 6.62 -8.74
CA THR A 183 4.66 7.39 -8.84
C THR A 183 4.76 8.39 -7.70
N LEU A 184 5.99 8.72 -7.31
CA LEU A 184 6.24 9.76 -6.31
C LEU A 184 5.61 11.08 -6.81
N GLY A 185 4.76 11.69 -6.00
CA GLY A 185 4.07 12.92 -6.39
C GLY A 185 2.95 12.73 -7.42
N CYS A 186 2.34 11.54 -7.51
CA CYS A 186 1.18 11.31 -8.41
C CYS A 186 -0.05 12.20 -8.12
N ASP A 187 -0.05 12.87 -6.96
CA ASP A 187 -1.03 13.86 -6.53
C ASP A 187 -0.77 15.25 -7.13
N LYS A 188 0.43 15.47 -7.67
CA LYS A 188 0.75 16.65 -8.46
C LYS A 188 0.20 16.40 -9.86
N LEU A 189 -0.90 17.08 -10.19
CA LEU A 189 -1.35 17.17 -11.57
C LEU A 189 -0.13 17.56 -12.43
N PRO A 190 0.07 16.97 -13.62
CA PRO A 190 1.04 17.53 -14.54
C PRO A 190 0.64 18.99 -14.71
N GLU A 191 1.52 19.91 -14.30
CA GLU A 191 1.47 21.27 -14.81
C GLU A 191 1.33 21.08 -16.32
N ILE A 192 0.26 21.63 -16.89
CA ILE A 192 0.12 21.73 -18.33
C ILE A 192 1.40 22.44 -18.75
N GLY A 193 2.38 21.65 -19.24
CA GLY A 193 3.63 22.18 -19.69
C GLY A 193 3.29 23.19 -20.75
N ASP A 194 3.62 24.45 -20.48
CA ASP A 194 3.43 25.55 -21.39
C ASP A 194 3.79 25.08 -22.81
N GLN A 195 2.81 25.16 -23.70
CA GLN A 195 3.02 25.11 -25.14
C GLN A 195 3.85 26.33 -25.50
N ASN A 196 5.18 26.31 -25.28
CA ASN A 196 6.18 27.23 -25.83
C ASN A 196 7.58 26.85 -25.30
N LEU A 197 8.16 25.75 -25.78
CA LEU A 197 9.61 25.60 -25.78
C LEU A 197 10.06 25.41 -27.24
N PRO A 198 10.82 26.36 -27.80
CA PRO A 198 11.17 26.36 -29.21
C PRO A 198 12.10 25.19 -29.53
N ASN A 199 11.79 24.52 -30.65
CA ASN A 199 12.63 23.54 -31.32
C ASN A 199 14.09 24.01 -31.34
N THR A 200 14.95 23.39 -30.54
CA THR A 200 16.39 23.60 -30.71
C THR A 200 16.86 22.62 -31.77
N ALA A 201 17.09 23.19 -32.96
CA ALA A 201 17.63 22.53 -34.12
C ALA A 201 18.90 21.73 -33.79
N VAL A 202 18.94 20.50 -34.30
CA VAL A 202 20.15 19.69 -34.44
C VAL A 202 21.16 20.49 -35.26
N THR A 203 22.20 21.00 -34.61
CA THR A 203 23.38 21.52 -35.30
C THR A 203 24.35 20.36 -35.52
N THR A 204 24.16 19.60 -36.60
CA THR A 204 25.20 18.72 -37.14
C THR A 204 26.33 19.59 -37.69
N LYS A 205 27.54 19.32 -37.20
CA LYS A 205 28.82 19.97 -37.55
C LYS A 205 29.04 20.09 -39.06
N PRO A 206 29.72 21.16 -39.53
CA PRO A 206 30.17 21.23 -40.91
C PRO A 206 31.37 20.30 -41.14
N ASP A 207 31.23 19.56 -42.23
CA ASP A 207 32.22 18.78 -42.96
C ASP A 207 33.46 19.64 -43.27
N ALA A 208 34.64 19.12 -42.95
CA ALA A 208 35.92 19.72 -43.31
C ALA A 208 36.65 18.74 -44.23
N THR A 209 36.38 18.85 -45.53
CA THR A 209 37.21 18.27 -46.58
C THR A 209 37.88 19.36 -47.41
N ARG A 210 39.24 19.40 -47.34
CA ARG A 210 40.24 19.36 -48.44
C ARG A 210 41.50 20.18 -48.04
N VAL A 211 42.73 19.98 -48.55
CA VAL A 211 43.28 19.37 -49.79
C VAL A 211 44.77 18.95 -49.55
N PRO A 212 45.61 18.51 -50.54
CA PRO A 212 46.55 17.39 -50.41
C PRO A 212 48.05 17.82 -50.41
N ARG A 213 48.96 16.84 -50.44
CA ARG A 213 50.37 17.03 -50.84
C ARG A 213 50.61 16.39 -52.19
#